data_AF-A0A0M3JN71-F1
#
_entry.id   AF-A0A0M3JN71-F1
#
_cell.length_a   1.000
_cell.length_b   1.000
_cell.length_c   1.000
_cell.angle_alpha   90.00
_cell.angle_beta   90.00
_cell.angle_gamma   90.00
#
_symmetry.space_group_name_H-M   'P 1'
#
loop_
_entity.id
_entity.type
_entity.pdbx_description
1 polymer ?
#
loop_
_entity_poly.entity_id
_entity_poly.type
_entity_poly.pdbx_seq_one_letter_code
_entity_poly.pdbx_strand_id
1 'polypeptide(L)' 'LIGRRFDDPDVQRDMKVVPFKIVKASNGDAWVEAQGKVYSPSQVNSFV' A
#
# COMPACT_ATOMS: atom_id res chain seq x y z
N LEU A 1 -6.31 3.35 -1.91
CA LEU A 1 -5.05 2.70 -2.33
C LEU A 1 -5.17 1.73 -3.52
N ILE A 2 -6.37 1.29 -3.93
CA ILE A 2 -6.52 0.32 -5.04
C ILE A 2 -6.07 0.95 -6.36
N GLY A 3 -5.04 0.38 -6.98
CA GLY A 3 -4.52 0.78 -8.29
C GLY A 3 -3.74 2.09 -8.34
N ARG A 4 -3.28 2.61 -7.20
CA ARG A 4 -2.42 3.81 -7.18
C ARG A 4 -0.93 3.43 -7.18
N ARG A 5 -0.13 4.25 -7.87
CA ARG A 5 1.33 4.08 -7.88
C ARG A 5 1.91 4.47 -6.54
N PHE A 6 3.01 3.82 -6.17
CA PHE A 6 3.73 4.15 -4.94
C PHE A 6 4.16 5.63 -4.89
N ASP A 7 4.50 6.18 -6.05
CA ASP A 7 5.00 7.55 -6.19
C ASP A 7 3.89 8.63 -6.24
N ASP A 8 2.61 8.24 -6.09
CA ASP A 8 1.48 9.17 -6.09
C ASP A 8 1.51 10.05 -4.83
N PRO A 9 1.35 11.39 -4.93
CA PRO A 9 1.40 12.30 -3.78
C PRO A 9 0.37 11.97 -2.70
N ASP A 10 -0.79 11.41 -3.06
CA ASP A 10 -1.77 10.97 -2.06
C ASP A 10 -1.30 9.71 -1.33
N VAL A 11 -0.65 8.77 -2.02
CA VAL A 11 -0.05 7.58 -1.37
C VAL A 11 1.08 7.99 -0.42
N GLN A 12 1.91 8.95 -0.83
CA GLN A 12 2.98 9.49 0.01
C GLN A 12 2.46 10.23 1.26
N ARG A 13 1.26 10.83 1.18
CA ARG A 13 0.56 11.40 2.35
C ARG A 13 0.00 10.31 3.23
N ASP A 14 -0.71 9.33 2.65
CA ASP A 14 -1.30 8.20 3.37
C ASP A 14 -0.23 7.45 4.15
N MET A 15 0.95 7.23 3.56
CA MET A 15 2.13 6.62 4.20
C MET A 15 2.51 7.23 5.55
N LYS A 16 2.21 8.52 5.77
CA LYS A 16 2.53 9.24 7.02
C LYS A 16 1.41 9.18 8.05
N VAL A 17 0.19 8.86 7.60
CA VAL A 17 -1.03 8.88 8.43
C VAL A 17 -1.42 7.47 8.85
N VAL A 18 -1.18 6.47 8.01
CA VAL A 18 -1.60 5.09 8.24
C VAL A 18 -0.62 4.33 9.13
N PRO A 19 -1.10 3.41 9.99
CA PRO A 19 -0.27 2.64 10.91
C PRO A 19 0.43 1.44 10.26
N PHE A 20 0.29 1.26 8.95
CA PHE A 20 0.88 0.16 8.19
C PHE A 20 1.92 0.68 7.20
N LYS A 21 2.90 -0.15 6.87
CA LYS A 21 3.98 0.24 5.98
C LYS A 21 3.53 0.07 4.54
N ILE A 22 3.50 1.14 3.75
CA ILE A 22 3.28 1.01 2.30
C ILE A 22 4.64 0.80 1.63
N VAL A 23 4.72 -0.18 0.73
CA VAL A 23 5.93 -0.55 -0.02
C VAL A 23 5.67 -0.51 -1.51
N LYS A 24 6.71 -0.25 -2.28
CA LYS A 24 6.65 -0.28 -3.75
C LYS A 24 6.73 -1.72 -4.24
N ALA A 25 5.73 -2.16 -4.98
CA ALA A 25 5.77 -3.45 -5.66
C ALA A 25 6.63 -3.41 -6.92
N SER A 26 6.99 -4.60 -7.42
CA SER A 26 7.82 -4.74 -8.62
C SER A 26 7.21 -4.12 -9.88
N ASN A 27 5.89 -3.94 -9.92
CA ASN A 27 5.15 -3.28 -11.01
C ASN A 27 5.02 -1.76 -10.83
N GLY A 28 5.52 -1.19 -9.72
CA GLY A 28 5.42 0.23 -9.40
C GLY A 28 4.18 0.63 -8.60
N ASP A 29 3.30 -0.32 -8.27
CA ASP A 29 2.11 -0.07 -7.47
C ASP A 29 2.43 0.05 -5.98
N ALA A 30 1.57 0.74 -5.27
CA ALA A 30 1.60 0.82 -3.81
C ALA A 30 1.00 -0.46 -3.20
N TRP A 31 1.81 -1.23 -2.48
CA TRP A 31 1.38 -2.40 -1.70
C TRP A 31 1.54 -2.13 -0.21
N VAL A 32 0.96 -2.97 0.64
CA VAL A 32 1.01 -2.80 2.10
C VAL A 32 1.80 -3.95 2.73
N GLU A 33 2.82 -3.66 3.51
CA GLU A 33 3.55 -4.62 4.34
C GLU A 33 3.01 -4.59 5.77
N ALA A 34 2.51 -5.74 6.23
CA ALA A 34 2.06 -5.94 7.60
C ALA A 34 2.65 -7.25 8.13
N GLN A 35 3.20 -7.24 9.34
CA GLN A 35 3.76 -8.44 9.99
C GLN A 35 4.78 -9.21 9.12
N GLY A 36 5.59 -8.48 8.34
CA GLY A 36 6.61 -9.07 7.46
C GLY A 36 6.06 -9.73 6.18
N LYS A 37 4.75 -9.60 5.92
CA LYS A 37 4.12 -10.05 4.67
C LYS A 37 3.66 -8.86 3.87
N VAL A 38 3.85 -8.93 2.56
CA VAL A 38 3.39 -7.89 1.63
C VAL A 38 2.04 -8.32 1.04
N TYR A 39 1.07 -7.43 1.16
CA TYR A 39 -0.31 -7.58 0.73
C TYR A 39 -0.58 -6.58 -0.40
N SER A 40 -1.15 -7.09 -1.48
CA SER A 40 -1.67 -6.22 -2.54
C SER A 40 -2.92 -5.46 -2.04
N PRO A 41 -3.21 -4.26 -2.56
CA PRO A 41 -4.41 -3.50 -2.18
C PRO A 41 -5.72 -4.31 -2.33
N SER A 42 -5.77 -5.20 -3.32
CA SER A 42 -6.90 -6.09 -3.56
C SER A 42 -7.12 -7.09 -2.43
N GLN A 43 -6.04 -7.55 -1.77
CA GLN A 43 -6.11 -8.47 -0.62
C GLN A 43 -6.45 -7.74 0.68
N VAL A 44 -5.99 -6.50 0.84
CA VAL A 44 -6.31 -5.69 2.03
C VAL A 44 -7.80 -5.37 2.09
N ASN A 45 -8.45 -5.20 0.93
CA ASN A 45 -9.88 -4.91 0.84
C ASN A 45 -10.79 -6.13 1.11
N SER A 46 -10.23 -7.32 1.35
CA SER A 46 -10.98 -8.51 1.76
C SER A 46 -11.12 -8.66 3.28
N PHE A 47 -10.69 -7.66 4.07
CA PHE A 47 -10.75 -7.66 5.54
C PHE A 47 -11.75 -6.63 6.12
N VAL A 48 -12.71 -6.13 5.33
CA VAL A 48 -13.78 -5.23 5.79
C VAL A 48 -15.16 -5.85 5.61
#